data_AF-A0A420MDA3-F1
#
_entry.id   AF-A0A420MDA3-F1
#
_cell.length_a   1.000
_cell.length_b   1.000
_cell.length_c   1.000
_cell.angle_alpha   90.00
_cell.angle_beta   90.00
_cell.angle_gamma   90.00
#
_symmetry.space_group_name_H-M   'P 1'
#
loop_
_entity.id
_entity.type
_entity.pdbx_description
1 polymer ?
#
loop_
_entity_poly.entity_id
_entity_poly.type
_entity_poly.pdbx_seq_one_letter_code
_entity_poly.pdbx_strand_id
1 'polypeptide(L)'
;MMSRIHLALEYQPLGTDSRRAVWKYFLQKATTERGAPNLTALVDSVAHKELNGREIRNTVLVAQSMAVYEGTVVCEDHLMDSITAREQFREHHLGVGASDNLRSYF
;
A
#
# COMPACT_ATOMS: atom_id res chain seq x y z
N MET A 1 12.74 -23.33 22.58
CA MET A 1 11.66 -23.96 21.77
C MET A 1 11.04 -22.86 20.89
N MET A 2 11.39 -22.81 19.61
CA MET A 2 10.92 -21.77 18.67
C MET A 2 10.29 -22.44 17.45
N SER A 3 9.04 -22.86 17.59
CA SER A 3 8.20 -23.18 16.43
C SER A 3 7.80 -21.86 15.78
N ARG A 4 8.62 -21.35 14.85
CA ARG A 4 8.17 -20.41 13.83
C ARG A 4 8.10 -21.17 12.53
N ILE A 5 6.88 -21.46 12.08
CA ILE A 5 6.63 -22.01 10.76
C ILE A 5 7.23 -21.03 9.74
N HIS A 6 8.41 -21.35 9.20
CA HIS A 6 8.99 -20.71 8.03
C HIS A 6 8.42 -21.40 6.79
N LEU A 7 7.10 -21.25 6.57
CA LEU A 7 6.52 -21.61 5.28
C LEU A 7 6.65 -20.39 4.38
N ALA A 8 7.74 -20.35 3.60
CA ALA A 8 7.84 -19.45 2.46
C ALA A 8 6.85 -19.96 1.39
N LEU A 9 5.58 -19.58 1.54
CA LEU A 9 4.63 -19.69 0.44
C LEU A 9 5.13 -18.73 -0.65
N GLU A 10 5.64 -19.29 -1.73
CA GLU A 10 5.95 -18.53 -2.94
C GLU A 10 4.62 -18.04 -3.53
N TYR A 11 4.17 -16.88 -3.05
CA TYR A 11 3.02 -16.21 -3.62
C TYR A 11 3.43 -15.70 -4.99
N GLN A 12 2.98 -16.41 -6.03
CA GLN A 12 3.02 -15.88 -7.39
C GLN A 12 2.42 -14.48 -7.37
N PRO A 13 3.02 -13.50 -8.08
CA PRO A 13 2.47 -12.16 -8.18
C PRO A 13 0.98 -12.24 -8.51
N LEU A 14 0.15 -11.55 -7.72
CA LEU A 14 -1.30 -11.54 -7.95
C LEU A 14 -1.56 -11.13 -9.39
N GLY A 15 -2.28 -11.93 -10.16
CA GLY A 15 -2.78 -11.50 -11.47
C GLY A 15 -3.60 -10.21 -11.35
N THR A 16 -3.71 -9.45 -12.43
CA THR A 16 -4.41 -8.15 -12.45
C THR A 16 -5.83 -8.24 -11.88
N ASP A 17 -6.56 -9.31 -12.17
CA ASP A 17 -7.92 -9.54 -11.64
C ASP A 17 -7.94 -9.79 -10.13
N SER A 18 -6.96 -10.54 -9.61
CA SER A 18 -6.83 -10.76 -8.17
C SER A 18 -6.47 -9.45 -7.46
N ARG A 19 -5.58 -8.62 -8.02
CA ARG A 19 -5.30 -7.29 -7.46
C ARG A 19 -6.54 -6.41 -7.48
N ARG A 20 -7.30 -6.42 -8.56
CA ARG A 20 -8.57 -5.69 -8.71
C ARG A 20 -9.55 -6.05 -7.59
N ALA A 21 -9.70 -7.34 -7.29
CA ALA A 21 -10.56 -7.82 -6.20
C ALA A 21 -10.08 -7.33 -4.82
N VAL A 22 -8.76 -7.40 -4.57
CA VAL A 22 -8.17 -6.94 -3.31
C VAL A 22 -8.34 -5.42 -3.13
N TRP A 23 -8.07 -4.63 -4.18
CA TRP A 23 -8.31 -3.19 -4.19
C TRP A 23 -9.77 -2.86 -3.89
N LYS A 24 -10.70 -3.50 -4.60
CA LYS A 24 -12.14 -3.31 -4.40
C LYS A 24 -12.55 -3.59 -2.96
N TYR A 25 -12.06 -4.68 -2.37
CA TYR A 25 -12.37 -5.06 -0.99
C TYR A 25 -11.95 -3.99 0.02
N PHE A 26 -10.73 -3.47 -0.09
CA PHE A 26 -10.24 -2.46 0.86
C PHE A 26 -10.86 -1.08 0.61
N LEU A 27 -11.02 -0.67 -0.65
CA LEU A 27 -11.65 0.61 -0.99
C LEU A 27 -13.12 0.65 -0.57
N GLN A 28 -13.85 -0.47 -0.64
CA GLN A 28 -15.22 -0.55 -0.15
C GLN A 28 -15.35 -0.25 1.35
N LYS A 29 -14.28 -0.51 2.11
CA LYS A 29 -14.20 -0.24 3.54
C LYS A 29 -13.60 1.13 3.86
N ALA A 30 -13.06 1.83 2.87
CA ALA A 30 -12.39 3.11 3.02
C ALA A 30 -13.39 4.28 2.96
N THR A 31 -14.48 4.18 3.73
CA THR A 31 -15.47 5.25 3.85
C THR A 31 -14.96 6.34 4.79
N THR A 32 -15.27 7.59 4.48
CA THR A 32 -15.00 8.74 5.35
C THR A 32 -16.32 9.36 5.82
N GLU A 33 -16.25 10.37 6.69
CA GLU A 33 -17.42 11.14 7.11
C GLU A 33 -18.15 11.82 5.93
N ARG A 34 -17.44 12.03 4.81
CA ARG A 34 -18.01 12.59 3.57
C ARG A 34 -18.67 11.56 2.68
N GLY A 35 -18.52 10.27 2.99
CA GLY A 35 -19.17 9.18 2.27
C GLY A 35 -18.20 8.14 1.71
N ALA A 36 -18.71 7.37 0.75
CA ALA A 36 -17.98 6.30 0.11
C ALA A 36 -17.21 6.79 -1.13
N PRO A 37 -16.03 6.23 -1.41
CA PRO A 37 -15.26 6.59 -2.59
C PRO A 37 -15.86 6.02 -3.89
N ASN A 38 -15.49 6.58 -5.03
CA ASN A 38 -15.87 6.05 -6.34
C ASN A 38 -15.08 4.77 -6.66
N LEU A 39 -15.60 3.63 -6.20
CA LEU A 39 -14.91 2.34 -6.27
C LEU A 39 -14.47 1.95 -7.68
N THR A 40 -15.33 2.08 -8.69
CA THR A 40 -15.01 1.63 -10.05
C THR A 40 -13.84 2.42 -10.62
N ALA A 41 -13.92 3.76 -10.56
CA ALA A 41 -12.88 4.63 -11.09
C ALA A 41 -11.53 4.43 -10.39
N LEU A 42 -11.53 4.33 -9.06
CA LEU A 42 -10.31 4.13 -8.29
C LEU A 42 -9.69 2.77 -8.54
N VAL A 43 -10.48 1.70 -8.59
CA VAL A 43 -9.97 0.35 -8.84
C VAL A 43 -9.31 0.29 -10.22
N ASP A 44 -9.91 0.88 -11.24
CA ASP A 44 -9.33 0.91 -12.58
C ASP A 44 -8.03 1.72 -12.64
N SER A 45 -7.91 2.81 -11.87
CA SER A 45 -6.68 3.61 -11.82
C SER A 45 -5.52 2.91 -11.11
N VAL A 46 -5.75 1.97 -10.20
CA VAL A 46 -4.68 1.31 -9.42
C VAL A 46 -4.49 -0.19 -9.69
N ALA A 47 -5.39 -0.85 -10.43
CA ALA A 47 -5.31 -2.30 -10.67
C ALA A 47 -4.02 -2.73 -11.41
N HIS A 48 -3.44 -1.84 -12.21
CA HIS A 48 -2.20 -2.09 -12.95
C HIS A 48 -0.94 -1.97 -12.08
N LYS A 49 -1.04 -1.42 -10.85
CA LYS A 49 0.12 -1.32 -9.94
C LYS A 49 0.46 -2.70 -9.39
N GLU A 50 1.74 -3.07 -9.46
CA GLU A 50 2.25 -4.36 -8.99
C GLU A 50 2.48 -4.36 -7.47
N LEU A 51 1.41 -4.13 -6.71
CA LEU A 51 1.41 -4.20 -5.26
C LEU A 51 0.85 -5.54 -4.78
N ASN A 52 1.48 -6.12 -3.76
CA ASN A 52 0.92 -7.28 -3.08
C ASN A 52 -0.24 -6.89 -2.15
N GLY A 53 -1.02 -7.87 -1.66
CA GLY A 53 -2.21 -7.58 -0.87
C GLY A 53 -1.95 -6.80 0.43
N ARG A 54 -0.76 -6.92 1.04
CA ARG A 54 -0.39 -6.13 2.23
C ARG A 54 -0.08 -4.68 1.85
N GLU A 55 0.64 -4.49 0.75
CA GLU A 55 0.94 -3.17 0.21
C GLU A 55 -0.35 -2.44 -0.17
N ILE A 56 -1.28 -3.11 -0.88
CA ILE A 56 -2.60 -2.55 -1.23
C ILE A 56 -3.35 -2.08 0.03
N ARG A 57 -3.43 -2.93 1.07
CA ARG A 57 -4.10 -2.57 2.32
C ARG A 57 -3.51 -1.31 2.95
N ASN A 58 -2.19 -1.26 3.06
CA ASN A 58 -1.50 -0.13 3.67
C ASN A 58 -1.69 1.15 2.86
N THR A 59 -1.64 1.05 1.53
CA THR A 59 -1.90 2.18 0.64
C THR A 59 -3.31 2.74 0.86
N VAL A 60 -4.33 1.87 0.87
CA VAL A 60 -5.71 2.31 1.13
C VAL A 60 -5.87 2.95 2.51
N LEU A 61 -5.21 2.41 3.54
CA LEU A 61 -5.30 2.93 4.91
C LEU A 61 -4.70 4.34 5.03
N VAL A 62 -3.54 4.57 4.42
CA VAL A 62 -2.88 5.88 4.42
C VAL A 62 -3.68 6.87 3.58
N ALA A 63 -4.16 6.47 2.40
CA ALA A 63 -5.04 7.29 1.57
C ALA A 63 -6.33 7.68 2.29
N GLN A 64 -6.96 6.75 3.03
CA GLN A 64 -8.14 7.05 3.85
C GLN A 64 -7.82 8.08 4.94
N SER A 65 -6.66 7.97 5.57
CA SER A 65 -6.24 8.91 6.61
C SER A 65 -6.03 10.32 6.06
N MET A 66 -5.46 10.46 4.85
CA MET A 66 -5.33 11.74 4.15
C MET A 66 -6.70 12.32 3.81
N ALA A 67 -7.60 11.52 3.22
CA ALA A 67 -8.96 11.96 2.90
C ALA A 67 -9.77 12.40 4.14
N VAL A 68 -9.62 11.69 5.27
CA VAL A 68 -10.24 12.09 6.54
C VAL A 68 -9.67 13.42 7.03
N TYR A 69 -8.36 13.59 6.98
CA TYR A 69 -7.70 14.84 7.37
C TYR A 69 -8.15 16.03 6.51
N GLU A 70 -8.31 15.82 5.21
CA GLU A 70 -8.76 16.84 4.24
C GLU A 70 -10.27 17.07 4.25
N GLY A 71 -11.04 16.23 4.96
CA GLY A 71 -12.49 16.30 4.96
C GLY A 71 -13.09 16.03 3.58
N THR A 72 -12.53 15.05 2.86
CA THR A 72 -12.95 14.60 1.53
C THR A 72 -13.27 13.09 1.54
N VAL A 73 -13.69 12.56 0.39
CA VAL A 73 -13.73 11.10 0.18
C VAL A 73 -12.41 10.63 -0.42
N VAL A 74 -12.07 9.35 -0.25
CA VAL A 74 -10.88 8.79 -0.90
C VAL A 74 -10.99 8.98 -2.41
N CYS A 75 -9.93 9.52 -3.00
CA CYS A 75 -9.80 9.81 -4.42
C CYS A 75 -8.44 9.30 -4.94
N GLU A 76 -8.19 9.46 -6.23
CA GLU A 76 -6.99 8.93 -6.89
C GLU A 76 -5.71 9.55 -6.32
N ASP A 77 -5.71 10.87 -6.09
CA ASP A 77 -4.55 11.60 -5.57
C ASP A 77 -4.07 11.02 -4.23
N HIS A 78 -5.00 10.78 -3.29
CA HIS A 78 -4.66 10.15 -2.02
C HIS A 78 -4.01 8.76 -2.18
N LEU A 79 -4.44 7.97 -3.17
CA LEU A 79 -3.84 6.65 -3.42
C LEU A 79 -2.43 6.81 -4.01
N MET A 80 -2.26 7.72 -4.95
CA MET A 80 -0.97 7.98 -5.60
C MET A 80 0.05 8.60 -4.63
N ASP A 81 -0.37 9.50 -3.77
CA ASP A 81 0.47 10.09 -2.71
C ASP A 81 0.91 9.03 -1.71
N SER A 82 0.00 8.13 -1.33
CA SER A 82 0.34 7.01 -0.46
C SER A 82 1.35 6.04 -1.09
N ILE A 83 1.20 5.75 -2.39
CA ILE A 83 2.17 4.93 -3.13
C ILE A 83 3.53 5.63 -3.19
N THR A 84 3.54 6.92 -3.50
CA THR A 84 4.76 7.73 -3.63
C THR A 84 5.49 7.84 -2.30
N ALA A 85 4.79 8.14 -1.21
CA ALA A 85 5.37 8.20 0.14
C ALA A 85 6.01 6.87 0.55
N ARG A 86 5.39 5.74 0.18
CA ARG A 86 5.96 4.40 0.41
C ARG A 86 7.26 4.19 -0.37
N GLU A 87 7.34 4.64 -1.62
CA GLU A 87 8.55 4.49 -2.44
C GLU A 87 9.69 5.36 -1.91
N GLN A 88 9.41 6.61 -1.57
CA GLN A 88 10.37 7.51 -0.93
C GLN A 88 10.89 6.94 0.40
N PHE A 89 10.02 6.32 1.20
CA PHE A 89 10.43 5.64 2.43
C PHE A 89 11.36 4.47 2.12
N ARG A 90 11.03 3.62 1.13
CA ARG A 90 11.87 2.49 0.74
C ARG A 90 13.26 2.95 0.27
N GLU A 91 13.33 4.02 -0.52
CA GLU A 91 14.60 4.59 -1.01
C GLU A 91 15.46 5.15 0.14
N HIS A 92 14.88 5.95 1.04
CA HIS A 92 15.61 6.47 2.20
C HIS A 92 16.13 5.36 3.12
N HIS A 93 15.33 4.33 3.40
CA HIS A 93 15.76 3.23 4.27
C HIS A 93 16.88 2.37 3.66
N LEU A 94 16.90 2.22 2.33
CA LEU A 94 18.02 1.56 1.63
C LEU A 94 19.29 2.43 1.64
N GLY A 95 19.18 3.76 1.56
CA GLY A 95 20.31 4.68 1.63
C GLY A 95 20.95 4.81 3.02
N VAL A 96 20.16 4.73 4.08
CA VAL A 96 20.66 4.80 5.47
C VAL A 96 21.29 3.48 5.92
N GLY A 97 20.76 2.32 5.49
CA GLY A 97 21.32 1.01 5.84
C GLY A 97 22.70 0.71 5.24
N ALA A 98 23.02 1.27 4.07
CA ALA A 98 24.33 1.10 3.43
C ALA A 98 25.44 1.90 4.15
N SER A 99 25.09 3.03 4.78
CA SER A 99 26.05 3.90 5.47
C SER A 99 26.32 3.47 6.92
N ASP A 100 25.36 2.82 7.59
CA ASP A 100 25.59 2.25 8.93
C ASP A 100 26.43 0.96 8.92
N ASN A 101 26.35 0.16 7.85
CA ASN A 101 27.11 -1.09 7.77
C ASN A 101 28.61 -0.88 7.51
N LEU A 102 29.03 0.31 7.04
CA LEU A 102 30.44 0.64 6.82
C LEU A 102 31.12 1.20 8.09
N ARG A 103 30.33 1.66 9.08
CA ARG A 103 30.84 2.19 10.35
C ARG A 103 31.04 1.13 11.43
N SER A 104 30.51 -0.08 11.26
CA SER A 104 30.67 -1.18 12.21
C SER A 104 31.97 -1.99 12.02
N TYR A 105 32.83 -1.62 11.07
CA TYR A 105 34.11 -2.31 10.78
C TYR A 105 35.36 -1.48 11.11
N PHE A 106 35.20 -0.33 11.78
CA PHE A 106 36.31 0.48 12.29
C PHE A 106 36.06 0.88 13.74
#